data_AF-A0A4Y9IJN2-F1
#
_entry.id   AF-A0A4Y9IJN2-F1
#
_cell.length_a   1.000
_cell.length_b   1.000
_cell.length_c   1.000
_cell.angle_alpha   90.00
_cell.angle_beta   90.00
_cell.angle_gamma   90.00
#
_symmetry.space_group_name_H-M   'P 1'
#
loop_
_entity.id
_entity.type
_entity.pdbx_description
1 polymer ?
#
loop_
_entity_poly.entity_id
_entity_poly.type
_entity_poly.pdbx_seq_one_letter_code
_entity_poly.pdbx_strand_id
1 'polypeptide(L)'
;MAQSSFALLVLANEAFGYTHQQTLNSSYCMIMSMLKEYNFSMNQRNKTINGEEEINEGEEWTTVIDIDTGQPKRIKKVKSI
;
A
#
# COMPACT_ATOMS: atom_id res chain seq x y z
N MET A 1 -9.73 -6.25 -5.50
CA MET A 1 -8.51 -7.09 -5.49
C MET A 1 -7.54 -6.52 -4.48
N ALA A 2 -7.30 -7.20 -3.36
CA ALA A 2 -6.24 -6.81 -2.42
C ALA A 2 -4.89 -7.12 -3.08
N GLN A 3 -4.09 -6.10 -3.37
CA GLN A 3 -2.77 -6.29 -3.96
C GLN A 3 -1.83 -6.77 -2.86
N SER A 4 -1.36 -8.00 -3.02
CA SER A 4 -0.52 -8.68 -2.05
C SER A 4 0.86 -8.03 -1.93
N SER A 5 1.43 -7.96 -0.72
CA SER A 5 2.82 -7.52 -0.50
C SER A 5 3.83 -8.38 -1.28
N PHE A 6 3.46 -9.62 -1.62
CA PHE A 6 4.23 -10.48 -2.51
C PHE A 6 4.37 -9.92 -3.93
N ALA A 7 3.35 -9.24 -4.46
CA ALA A 7 3.43 -8.64 -5.80
C ALA A 7 4.45 -7.49 -5.83
N LEU A 8 4.55 -6.71 -4.76
CA LEU A 8 5.56 -5.65 -4.65
C LEU A 8 6.98 -6.22 -4.60
N LEU A 9 7.18 -7.31 -3.85
CA LEU A 9 8.48 -7.98 -3.77
C LEU A 9 8.92 -8.54 -5.13
N VAL A 10 7.99 -9.06 -5.93
CA VAL A 10 8.27 -9.52 -7.30
C VAL A 10 8.63 -8.35 -8.21
N LEU A 11 7.90 -7.24 -8.14
CA LEU A 11 8.24 -6.04 -8.90
C LEU A 11 9.60 -5.47 -8.51
N ALA A 12 9.98 -5.54 -7.23
CA ALA A 12 11.29 -5.13 -6.76
C ALA A 12 12.40 -6.04 -7.32
N ASN A 13 12.18 -7.36 -7.34
CA ASN A 13 13.09 -8.31 -8.00
C ASN A 13 13.33 -7.92 -9.46
N GLU A 14 12.26 -7.70 -10.22
CA GLU A 14 12.32 -7.37 -11.64
C GLU A 14 12.98 -6.01 -11.89
N ALA A 15 12.60 -4.98 -11.13
CA ALA A 15 13.11 -3.63 -11.31
C ALA A 15 14.60 -3.48 -10.98
N PHE A 16 15.09 -4.19 -9.96
CA PHE A 16 16.50 -4.12 -9.55
C PHE A 16 17.36 -5.26 -10.11
N GLY A 17 16.76 -6.22 -10.83
CA GLY A 17 17.45 -7.42 -11.27
C GLY A 17 17.89 -8.33 -10.12
N TYR A 18 17.23 -8.23 -8.97
CA TYR A 18 17.54 -9.00 -7.78
C TYR A 18 16.79 -10.32 -7.77
N THR A 19 17.45 -11.36 -7.27
CA THR A 19 16.76 -12.60 -6.89
C THR A 19 15.88 -12.35 -5.67
N HIS A 20 14.85 -13.18 -5.48
CA HIS A 20 13.96 -13.07 -4.32
C HIS A 20 14.72 -13.05 -2.99
N GLN A 21 15.77 -13.87 -2.86
CA GLN A 21 16.59 -13.91 -1.65
C GLN A 21 17.39 -12.62 -1.44
N GLN A 22 17.90 -12.00 -2.51
CA GLN A 22 18.60 -10.71 -2.43
C GLN A 22 17.65 -9.58 -2.04
N THR A 23 16.42 -9.59 -2.55
CA THR A 23 15.39 -8.62 -2.15
C THR A 23 14.99 -8.78 -0.69
N LEU A 24 14.86 -10.01 -0.18
CA LEU A 24 14.61 -10.25 1.24
C LEU A 24 15.80 -9.87 2.13
N ASN A 25 17.03 -10.05 1.63
CA ASN A 25 18.26 -9.65 2.31
C ASN A 25 18.59 -8.16 2.12
N SER A 26 17.79 -7.42 1.37
CA SER A 26 17.99 -5.99 1.15
C SER A 26 17.77 -5.24 2.47
N SER A 27 18.43 -4.10 2.62
CA SER A 27 18.26 -3.26 3.82
C SER A 27 16.77 -3.02 4.06
N TYR A 28 16.32 -3.24 5.30
CA TYR A 28 14.94 -2.97 5.71
C TYR A 28 14.46 -1.58 5.28
N CYS A 29 15.37 -0.60 5.29
CA CYS A 29 15.10 0.77 4.85
C CYS A 29 14.72 0.84 3.35
N MET A 30 15.33 0.00 2.50
CA MET A 30 15.01 -0.07 1.08
C MET A 30 13.61 -0.68 0.85
N ILE A 31 13.33 -1.83 1.46
CA ILE A 31 12.00 -2.48 1.36
C ILE A 31 10.90 -1.55 1.88
N MET A 32 11.16 -0.88 3.01
CA MET A 32 10.23 0.08 3.58
C MET A 32 10.00 1.29 2.65
N SER A 33 11.07 1.84 2.07
CA SER A 33 10.97 2.94 1.11
C SER A 33 10.10 2.56 -0.11
N MET A 34 10.23 1.34 -0.62
CA MET A 34 9.41 0.87 -1.75
C MET A 34 7.94 0.73 -1.37
N LEU A 35 7.64 0.19 -0.18
CA LEU A 35 6.27 0.08 0.33
C LEU A 35 5.63 1.47 0.47
N LYS A 36 6.37 2.44 0.98
CA LYS A 36 5.91 3.83 1.14
C LYS A 36 5.60 4.50 -0.19
N GLU A 37 6.52 4.42 -1.16
CA GLU A 37 6.31 4.97 -2.51
C GLU A 37 5.10 4.36 -3.21
N TYR A 38 4.97 3.03 -3.11
CA TYR A 38 3.81 2.33 -3.67
C TYR A 38 2.50 2.83 -3.04
N ASN A 39 2.46 2.95 -1.71
CA ASN A 39 1.27 3.40 -0.98
C ASN A 39 0.93 4.87 -1.32
N PHE A 40 1.94 5.74 -1.42
CA PHE A 40 1.78 7.12 -1.85
C PHE A 40 1.18 7.23 -3.25
N SER A 41 1.74 6.49 -4.22
CA SER A 41 1.26 6.47 -5.61
C SER A 41 -0.18 5.96 -5.71
N MET A 42 -0.53 4.90 -4.96
CA MET A 42 -1.90 4.40 -4.91
C MET A 42 -2.86 5.41 -4.28
N ASN A 43 -2.47 6.08 -3.20
CA ASN A 43 -3.28 7.12 -2.56
C ASN A 43 -3.49 8.32 -3.48
N GLN A 44 -2.46 8.79 -4.17
CA GLN A 44 -2.55 9.83 -5.21
C GLN A 44 -3.56 9.43 -6.28
N ARG A 45 -3.42 8.23 -6.83
CA ARG A 45 -4.33 7.71 -7.86
C ARG A 45 -5.77 7.63 -7.37
N ASN A 46 -5.99 7.10 -6.16
CA ASN A 46 -7.32 6.98 -5.58
C ASN A 46 -7.97 8.35 -5.35
N LYS A 47 -7.22 9.35 -4.87
CA LYS A 47 -7.71 10.73 -4.74
C LYS A 47 -8.12 11.33 -6.09
N THR A 48 -7.34 11.08 -7.14
CA THR A 48 -7.67 11.57 -8.49
C THR A 48 -8.93 10.93 -9.06
N ILE A 49 -9.16 9.64 -8.79
CA ILE A 49 -10.30 8.88 -9.33
C ILE A 49 -11.58 9.14 -8.52
N ASN A 50 -11.48 9.14 -7.19
CA ASN A 50 -12.64 9.15 -6.30
C ASN A 50 -12.90 10.51 -5.64
N GLY A 51 -12.02 11.51 -5.83
CA GLY A 51 -12.04 12.77 -5.07
C GLY A 51 -11.51 12.59 -3.64
N GLU A 52 -11.68 13.62 -2.80
CA GLU A 52 -11.44 13.47 -1.37
C GLU A 52 -12.55 12.59 -0.75
N GLU A 53 -12.17 11.53 -0.03
CA GLU A 53 -13.12 10.63 0.60
C GLU A 53 -13.86 11.35 1.74
N GLU A 54 -15.05 11.87 1.45
CA GLU A 54 -15.99 12.27 2.49
C GLU A 54 -16.57 11.03 3.17
N ILE A 55 -16.58 11.03 4.51
CA ILE A 55 -17.13 9.93 5.31
C ILE A 55 -18.66 9.98 5.18
N ASN A 56 -19.22 9.17 4.28
CA ASN A 56 -20.66 9.06 4.12
C ASN A 56 -21.26 8.05 5.11
N GLU A 57 -22.40 8.43 5.70
CA GLU A 57 -23.19 7.53 6.55
C GLU A 57 -23.76 6.38 5.72
N GLY A 58 -23.44 5.13 6.11
CA GLY A 58 -23.87 3.90 5.41
C GLY A 58 -22.72 3.07 4.84
N GLU A 59 -21.50 3.59 4.85
CA GLU A 59 -20.32 2.88 4.38
C GLU A 59 -19.62 2.13 5.53
N GLU A 60 -19.15 0.91 5.28
CA GLU A 60 -18.43 0.14 6.28
C GLU A 60 -16.96 0.60 6.32
N TRP A 61 -16.48 1.03 7.48
CA TRP A 61 -15.10 1.53 7.66
C TRP A 61 -14.32 0.60 8.58
N THR A 62 -13.03 0.40 8.30
CA THR A 62 -12.10 -0.33 9.16
C THR A 62 -10.92 0.55 9.57
N THR A 63 -10.36 0.30 10.75
CA THR A 63 -9.17 1.00 11.23
C THR A 63 -7.93 0.17 10.91
N VAL A 64 -6.92 0.81 10.33
CA VAL A 64 -5.59 0.23 10.07
C VAL A 64 -4.53 1.16 10.63
N ILE A 65 -3.33 0.62 10.89
CA ILE A 65 -2.17 1.44 11.23
C ILE A 65 -1.59 2.01 9.94
N ASP A 66 -1.45 3.33 9.89
CA ASP A 66 -0.80 4.03 8.78
C ASP A 66 0.70 3.76 8.82
N ILE A 67 1.25 3.28 7.70
CA ILE A 67 2.65 2.83 7.61
C ILE A 67 3.63 4.01 7.66
N ASP A 68 3.20 5.21 7.30
CA ASP A 68 4.05 6.40 7.29
C ASP A 68 4.13 7.06 8.66
N THR A 69 2.99 7.14 9.35
CA THR A 69 2.85 7.88 10.61
C THR A 69 2.82 6.99 11.85
N GLY A 70 2.53 5.70 11.69
CA GLY A 70 2.28 4.77 12.79
C GLY A 70 0.95 5.02 13.52
N GLN A 71 0.15 6.00 13.08
CA GLN A 71 -1.09 6.39 13.73
C GLN A 71 -2.28 5.58 13.18
N PRO A 72 -3.36 5.41 13.97
CA PRO A 72 -4.58 4.79 13.48
C PRO A 72 -5.21 5.64 12.38
N LYS A 73 -5.56 5.01 11.26
CA LYS A 73 -6.25 5.62 10.13
C LYS A 73 -7.48 4.81 9.75
N ARG A 74 -8.61 5.48 9.53
CA ARG A 74 -9.83 4.83 9.02
C ARG A 74 -9.77 4.74 7.50
N ILE A 75 -10.07 3.57 6.98
CA ILE A 75 -10.17 3.31 5.54
C ILE A 75 -11.51 2.64 5.24
N LYS A 76 -12.08 2.95 4.08
CA LYS A 76 -13.34 2.36 3.64
C LYS A 76 -13.13 0.89 3.29
N LYS A 77 -14.00 0.00 3.79
CA LYS A 77 -14.01 -1.41 3.35
C LYS A 77 -14.54 -1.45 1.93
N VAL A 78 -13.68 -1.86 1.01
CA VAL A 78 -14.10 -2.22 -0.34
C VAL A 78 -14.71 -3.61 -0.26
N LYS A 79 -16.01 -3.76 -0.56
CA LYS A 79 -16.64 -5.08 -0.68
C LYS A 79 -15.94 -5.84 -1.80
N SER A 80 -15.43 -7.05 -1.51
CA SER A 80 -14.98 -7.94 -2.58
C SER A 80 -16.21 -8.36 -3.38
N ILE A 81 -16.12 -8.23 -4.71
CA ILE A 81 -16.97 -8.95 -5.65
C ILE A 81 -16.61 -10.44 -5.55
#